data_AF-A0A0R3QE86-F1
#
_entry.id   AF-A0A0R3QE86-F1
#
_cell.length_a   1.000
_cell.length_b   1.000
_cell.length_c   1.000
_cell.angle_alpha   90.00
_cell.angle_beta   90.00
_cell.angle_gamma   90.00
#
_symmetry.space_group_name_H-M   'P 1'
#
loop_
_entity.id
_entity.type
_entity.pdbx_description
1 polymer ?
#
loop_
_entity_poly.entity_id
_entity_poly.type
_entity_poly.pdbx_seq_one_letter_code
_entity_poly.pdbx_strand_id
1 'polypeptide(L)'
;LSLLVSDCKPSTDDPKSFDLYCRERTYHLQADSETDAKRWMLALKREITRVKAKMLSAETPQGNEGGSSGAISELYERKMCVAKVRKLPGNNVCADCSSKEDVQWLSNIGALVCIACSGVHRELGVHVSRIQSLNLDVISPLEFLVPLSSGNIMINRLFEYDAAKCATWKPIPGCTRFDRQRFIQMKYRDRTFVQELDDPDASLTEAFNNCDFENTYRYSYGFTHS
;
A
#
# COMPACT_ATOMS: atom_id res chain seq x y z
N LEU A 1 -4.85 3.88 13.58
CA LEU A 1 -3.92 4.84 12.96
C LEU A 1 -4.56 6.20 13.04
N SER A 2 -4.10 7.04 13.96
CA SER A 2 -4.49 8.45 14.03
C SER A 2 -3.49 9.25 13.20
N LEU A 3 -3.53 9.10 11.88
CA LEU A 3 -2.73 9.92 10.96
C LEU A 3 -3.43 11.25 10.75
N LEU A 4 -3.53 12.05 11.81
CA LEU A 4 -4.04 13.40 11.69
C LEU A 4 -2.94 14.26 11.08
N VAL A 5 -2.93 14.33 9.74
CA VAL A 5 -2.14 15.33 9.02
C VAL A 5 -2.67 16.69 9.47
N SER A 6 -1.82 17.47 10.13
CA SER A 6 -2.21 18.74 10.74
C SER A 6 -2.10 19.89 9.75
N ASP A 7 -1.09 19.89 8.87
CA ASP A 7 -0.86 20.96 7.91
C ASP A 7 0.03 20.52 6.74
N CYS A 8 0.07 21.34 5.69
CA CYS A 8 0.91 21.19 4.52
C CYS A 8 1.50 22.55 4.13
N LYS A 9 2.82 22.70 4.03
CA LYS A 9 3.47 24.00 3.70
C LYS A 9 4.51 23.86 2.60
N PRO A 10 4.71 24.88 1.74
CA PRO A 10 5.80 24.86 0.76
C PRO A 10 7.16 24.89 1.46
N SER A 11 8.16 24.26 0.84
CA SER A 11 9.56 24.41 1.25
C SER A 11 10.05 25.83 0.93
N THR A 12 10.93 26.36 1.78
CA THR A 12 11.61 27.65 1.54
C THR A 12 12.74 27.53 0.54
N ASP A 13 13.28 26.33 0.36
CA ASP A 13 14.55 26.11 -0.32
C ASP A 13 14.36 25.63 -1.76
N ASP A 14 13.25 24.94 -2.04
CA ASP A 14 12.91 24.43 -3.37
C ASP A 14 11.41 24.60 -3.66
N PRO A 15 11.04 25.37 -4.70
CA PRO A 15 9.63 25.59 -5.07
C PRO A 15 8.91 24.32 -5.55
N LYS A 16 9.64 23.23 -5.88
CA LYS A 16 9.05 21.92 -6.19
C LYS A 16 8.79 21.06 -4.96
N SER A 17 9.22 21.49 -3.78
CA SER A 17 9.18 20.72 -2.55
C SER A 17 8.19 21.30 -1.53
N PHE A 18 7.62 20.44 -0.70
CA PHE A 18 6.68 20.81 0.35
C PHE A 18 6.68 19.80 1.51
N ASP A 19 6.24 20.27 2.67
CA ASP A 19 6.25 19.52 3.92
C ASP A 19 4.84 19.20 4.38
N LEU A 20 4.63 17.92 4.71
CA LEU A 20 3.45 17.44 5.41
C LEU A 20 3.75 17.29 6.90
N TYR A 21 3.03 18.07 7.71
CA TYR A 21 3.13 18.04 9.16
C TYR A 21 2.10 17.06 9.72
N CYS A 22 2.57 16.03 10.40
CA CYS A 22 1.76 15.08 11.16
C CYS A 22 2.14 15.19 12.64
N ARG A 23 1.27 14.70 13.53
CA ARG A 23 1.43 14.79 15.00
C ARG A 23 2.82 14.38 15.51
N GLU A 24 3.43 13.36 14.91
CA GLU A 24 4.70 12.77 15.38
C GLU A 24 5.84 12.85 14.37
N ARG A 25 5.57 13.35 13.14
CA ARG A 25 6.57 13.36 12.07
C ARG A 25 6.26 14.41 10.99
N THR A 26 7.31 14.98 10.42
CA THR A 26 7.23 15.78 9.19
C THR A 26 7.73 14.96 8.02
N TYR A 27 7.01 14.98 6.90
CA TYR A 27 7.41 14.33 5.65
C TYR A 27 7.76 15.39 4.62
N HIS A 28 8.95 15.28 4.05
CA HIS A 28 9.44 16.14 2.97
C HIS A 28 9.14 15.47 1.62
N LEU A 29 8.37 16.15 0.77
CA LEU A 29 7.93 15.65 -0.52
C LEU A 29 8.40 16.58 -1.64
N GLN A 30 8.69 16.00 -2.80
CA GLN A 30 9.10 16.72 -4.00
C GLN A 30 8.22 16.29 -5.16
N ALA A 31 7.71 17.25 -5.93
CA ALA A 31 6.97 17.02 -7.16
C ALA A 31 7.85 17.25 -8.39
N ASP A 32 7.37 16.80 -9.56
CA ASP A 32 8.10 16.95 -10.82
C ASP A 32 8.21 18.43 -11.26
N SER A 33 7.21 19.24 -10.88
CA SER A 33 7.12 20.68 -11.20
C SER A 33 6.58 21.50 -10.03
N GLU A 34 6.88 22.80 -10.02
CA GLU A 34 6.31 23.76 -9.04
C GLU A 34 4.78 23.82 -9.17
N THR A 35 4.26 23.71 -10.39
CA THR A 35 2.82 23.67 -10.65
C THR A 35 2.17 22.44 -10.02
N ASP A 36 2.81 21.28 -10.09
CA ASP A 36 2.30 20.06 -9.47
C ASP A 36 2.43 20.14 -7.95
N ALA A 37 3.53 20.65 -7.41
CA ALA A 37 3.68 20.89 -5.97
C ALA A 37 2.53 21.75 -5.43
N LYS A 38 2.18 22.83 -6.13
CA LYS A 38 1.03 23.70 -5.79
C LYS A 38 -0.31 22.94 -5.83
N ARG A 39 -0.54 22.11 -6.85
CA ARG A 39 -1.75 21.28 -6.98
C ARG A 39 -1.86 20.25 -5.87
N TRP A 40 -0.78 19.53 -5.57
CA TRP A 40 -0.70 18.55 -4.48
C TRP A 40 -1.00 19.21 -3.12
N MET A 41 -0.33 20.32 -2.81
CA MET A 41 -0.57 21.05 -1.56
C MET A 41 -2.02 21.51 -1.42
N LEU A 42 -2.64 22.02 -2.50
CA LEU A 42 -4.05 22.44 -2.47
C LEU A 42 -5.00 21.27 -2.19
N ALA A 43 -4.78 20.13 -2.87
CA ALA A 43 -5.57 18.92 -2.66
C ALA A 43 -5.43 18.41 -1.21
N LEU A 44 -4.21 18.34 -0.69
CA LEU A 44 -3.90 17.92 0.68
C LEU A 44 -4.55 18.85 1.72
N LYS A 45 -4.44 20.16 1.56
CA LYS A 45 -5.08 21.14 2.45
C LYS A 45 -6.60 21.02 2.48
N ARG A 46 -7.22 20.80 1.32
CA ARG A 46 -8.67 20.58 1.21
C ARG A 46 -9.09 19.36 2.02
N GLU A 47 -8.34 18.27 1.89
CA GLU A 47 -8.65 17.02 2.57
C GLU A 47 -8.39 17.09 4.08
N ILE A 48 -7.29 17.71 4.51
CA ILE A 48 -7.02 18.01 5.93
C ILE A 48 -8.20 18.79 6.53
N THR A 49 -8.68 19.81 5.82
CA THR A 49 -9.81 20.63 6.29
C THR A 49 -11.10 19.81 6.37
N ARG A 50 -11.38 18.98 5.36
CA ARG A 50 -12.55 18.09 5.34
C ARG A 50 -12.56 17.11 6.51
N VAL A 51 -11.43 16.46 6.77
CA VAL A 51 -11.28 15.51 7.89
C VAL A 51 -11.41 16.24 9.24
N LYS A 52 -10.76 17.40 9.40
CA LYS A 52 -10.89 18.23 10.62
C LYS A 52 -12.35 18.61 10.88
N ALA A 53 -13.08 19.06 9.86
CA ALA A 53 -14.50 19.41 9.99
C ALA A 53 -15.36 18.20 10.41
N LYS A 54 -15.10 17.01 9.82
CA LYS A 54 -15.80 15.77 10.18
C LYS A 54 -15.51 15.30 11.60
N MET A 55 -14.28 15.51 12.09
CA MET A 55 -13.90 15.18 13.46
C MET A 55 -14.50 16.15 14.48
N LEU A 56 -14.63 17.43 14.13
CA LEU A 56 -15.30 18.43 14.96
C LEU A 56 -16.81 18.22 15.05
N SER A 57 -17.43 17.62 14.02
CA SER A 57 -18.87 17.31 14.02
C SER A 57 -19.23 15.95 14.62
N ALA A 58 -18.26 15.05 14.80
CA ALA A 58 -18.43 13.79 15.50
C ALA A 58 -18.00 13.97 16.96
N GLU A 59 -18.95 14.11 17.89
CA GLU A 59 -18.66 14.16 19.33
C GLU A 59 -17.72 13.01 19.71
N THR A 60 -16.48 13.33 20.10
CA THR A 60 -15.51 12.34 20.57
C THR A 60 -15.21 12.58 22.05
N PRO A 61 -15.23 11.53 22.90
CA PRO A 61 -14.84 11.64 24.31
C PRO A 61 -13.38 12.06 24.45
N GLN A 62 -13.12 12.89 25.46
CA GLN A 62 -11.80 13.37 25.86
C GLN A 62 -10.82 12.22 26.10
N GLY A 63 -9.64 12.32 25.49
CA GLY A 63 -8.51 11.41 25.69
C GLY A 63 -7.21 12.20 25.83
N ASN A 64 -6.95 12.59 27.08
CA ASN A 64 -5.75 13.14 27.72
C ASN A 64 -4.47 13.35 26.87
N GLU A 65 -3.99 14.59 26.87
CA GLU A 65 -2.65 14.97 26.42
C GLU A 65 -1.59 14.54 27.44
N GLY A 66 -0.52 13.90 26.96
CA GLY A 66 0.64 13.52 27.76
C GLY A 66 1.84 13.28 26.87
N GLY A 67 2.64 14.33 26.65
CA GLY A 67 3.90 14.26 25.92
C GLY A 67 4.97 13.54 26.74
N SER A 68 5.44 12.40 26.23
CA SER A 68 6.79 11.79 26.37
C SER A 68 6.77 10.28 26.01
N SER A 69 6.02 9.89 24.96
CA SER A 69 5.68 8.47 24.70
C SER A 69 5.71 8.04 23.22
N GLY A 70 6.23 8.86 22.30
CA GLY A 70 6.13 8.61 20.84
C GLY A 70 6.66 7.25 20.38
N ALA A 71 7.83 6.83 20.88
CA ALA A 71 8.43 5.54 20.49
C ALA A 71 7.67 4.31 21.03
N ILE A 72 7.13 4.41 22.26
CA ILE A 72 6.32 3.33 22.85
C ILE A 72 4.97 3.23 22.12
N SER A 73 4.40 4.37 21.73
CA SER A 73 3.19 4.47 20.92
C SER A 73 3.38 3.82 19.54
N GLU A 74 4.45 4.19 18.81
CA GLU A 74 4.71 3.68 17.46
C GLU A 74 4.98 2.16 17.44
N LEU A 75 5.70 1.63 18.45
CA LEU A 75 5.90 0.19 18.60
C LEU A 75 4.58 -0.56 18.87
N TYR A 76 3.70 0.01 19.69
CA TYR A 76 2.39 -0.57 19.96
C TYR A 76 1.50 -0.53 18.70
N GLU A 77 1.45 0.60 18.01
CA GLU A 77 0.73 0.74 16.75
C GLU A 77 1.22 -0.25 15.69
N ARG A 78 2.54 -0.38 15.52
CA ARG A 78 3.14 -1.38 14.61
C ARG A 78 2.69 -2.79 14.96
N LYS A 79 2.74 -3.18 16.25
CA LYS A 79 2.28 -4.51 16.69
C LYS A 79 0.81 -4.75 16.35
N MET A 80 -0.04 -3.73 16.54
CA MET A 80 -1.45 -3.80 16.14
C MET A 80 -1.62 -3.95 14.63
N CYS A 81 -0.86 -3.20 13.82
CA CYS A 81 -0.90 -3.30 12.36
C CYS A 81 -0.49 -4.70 11.89
N VAL A 82 0.62 -5.24 12.40
CA VAL A 82 1.07 -6.62 12.10
C VAL A 82 -0.01 -7.65 12.46
N ALA A 83 -0.60 -7.54 13.65
CA ALA A 83 -1.65 -8.45 14.10
C ALA A 83 -2.91 -8.37 13.22
N LYS A 84 -3.28 -7.17 12.77
CA LYS A 84 -4.42 -6.96 11.85
C LYS A 84 -4.13 -7.52 10.47
N VAL A 85 -2.98 -7.19 9.86
CA VAL A 85 -2.60 -7.70 8.53
C VAL A 85 -2.64 -9.22 8.49
N ARG A 86 -2.10 -9.91 9.50
CA ARG A 86 -2.13 -11.38 9.55
C ARG A 86 -3.54 -11.98 9.55
N LYS A 87 -4.53 -11.25 10.08
CA LYS A 87 -5.92 -11.69 10.18
C LYS A 87 -6.76 -11.32 8.95
N LEU A 88 -6.21 -10.58 8.00
CA LEU A 88 -6.95 -10.21 6.79
C LEU A 88 -7.27 -11.44 5.93
N PRO A 89 -8.38 -11.40 5.18
CA PRO A 89 -8.78 -12.50 4.33
C PRO A 89 -7.68 -12.91 3.34
N GLY A 90 -7.34 -14.20 3.32
CA GLY A 90 -6.32 -14.78 2.45
C GLY A 90 -4.88 -14.68 2.96
N ASN A 91 -4.60 -13.91 4.02
CA ASN A 91 -3.24 -13.75 4.55
C ASN A 91 -2.76 -14.96 5.37
N ASN A 92 -3.60 -15.98 5.52
CA ASN A 92 -3.23 -17.28 6.08
C ASN A 92 -2.50 -18.19 5.09
N VAL A 93 -2.38 -17.78 3.83
CA VAL A 93 -1.61 -18.47 2.78
C VAL A 93 -0.82 -17.45 1.96
N CYS A 94 0.29 -17.88 1.39
CA CYS A 94 1.11 -17.08 0.47
C CYS A 94 0.29 -16.65 -0.75
N ALA A 95 0.33 -15.36 -1.08
CA ALA A 95 -0.41 -14.80 -2.22
C ALA A 95 -0.13 -15.54 -3.55
N ASP A 96 1.10 -16.01 -3.75
CA ASP A 96 1.55 -16.50 -5.06
C ASP A 96 1.52 -18.01 -5.20
N CYS A 97 1.86 -18.76 -4.15
CA CYS A 97 1.97 -20.23 -4.22
C CYS A 97 1.02 -20.96 -3.27
N SER A 98 0.20 -20.23 -2.51
CA SER A 98 -0.75 -20.79 -1.54
C SER A 98 -0.13 -21.59 -0.39
N SER A 99 1.21 -21.57 -0.21
CA SER A 99 1.86 -22.19 0.95
C SER A 99 1.40 -21.55 2.25
N LYS A 100 1.22 -22.36 3.30
CA LYS A 100 0.94 -21.89 4.67
C LYS A 100 2.20 -21.63 5.48
N GLU A 101 3.35 -22.05 4.97
CA GLU A 101 4.63 -21.96 5.66
C GLU A 101 5.26 -20.58 5.50
N ASP A 102 5.74 -20.02 6.61
CA ASP A 102 6.49 -18.76 6.69
C ASP A 102 5.87 -17.58 5.92
N VAL A 103 4.54 -17.48 5.96
CA VAL A 103 3.77 -16.38 5.35
C VAL A 103 3.86 -15.13 6.22
N GLN A 104 4.98 -14.42 6.09
CA GLN A 104 5.31 -13.26 6.93
C GLN A 104 6.05 -12.15 6.19
N TRP A 105 6.24 -12.29 4.89
CA TRP A 105 6.96 -11.32 4.07
C TRP A 105 5.96 -10.46 3.33
N LEU A 106 5.93 -9.18 3.69
CA LEU A 106 4.99 -8.20 3.19
C LEU A 106 5.61 -7.42 2.03
N SER A 107 4.91 -7.37 0.90
CA SER A 107 5.22 -6.48 -0.21
C SER A 107 4.59 -5.10 0.01
N ASN A 108 5.22 -4.02 -0.46
CA ASN A 108 4.62 -2.68 -0.54
C ASN A 108 3.35 -2.64 -1.41
N ILE A 109 3.15 -3.63 -2.29
CA ILE A 109 1.91 -3.85 -3.04
C ILE A 109 0.77 -4.28 -2.08
N GLY A 110 1.07 -4.87 -0.91
CA GLY A 110 0.08 -5.39 0.04
C GLY A 110 -0.06 -6.91 0.04
N ALA A 111 0.69 -7.60 -0.83
CA ALA A 111 0.75 -9.06 -0.86
C ALA A 111 1.57 -9.59 0.34
N LEU A 112 1.02 -10.58 1.06
CA LEU A 112 1.72 -11.33 2.09
C LEU A 112 2.16 -12.69 1.53
N VAL A 113 3.46 -12.93 1.50
CA VAL A 113 4.06 -14.08 0.81
C VAL A 113 4.95 -14.91 1.75
N CYS A 114 5.20 -16.16 1.34
CA CYS A 114 6.15 -17.04 2.03
C CYS A 114 7.60 -16.64 1.75
N ILE A 115 8.53 -17.17 2.54
CA ILE A 115 9.97 -16.90 2.40
C ILE A 115 10.51 -17.16 0.98
N ALA A 116 10.11 -18.26 0.35
CA ALA A 116 10.58 -18.59 -1.01
C ALA A 116 10.10 -17.60 -2.08
N CYS A 117 8.82 -17.21 -2.04
CA CYS A 117 8.29 -16.19 -2.96
C CYS A 117 8.87 -14.81 -2.67
N SER A 118 9.15 -14.50 -1.40
CA SER A 118 9.78 -13.23 -1.01
C SER A 118 11.14 -13.03 -1.68
N GLY A 119 11.93 -14.10 -1.88
CA GLY A 119 13.21 -14.05 -2.60
C GLY A 119 13.03 -13.64 -4.06
N VAL A 120 12.02 -14.19 -4.74
CA VAL A 120 11.67 -13.82 -6.12
C VAL A 120 11.20 -12.37 -6.21
N HIS A 121 10.36 -11.91 -5.28
CA HIS A 121 9.91 -10.52 -5.23
C HIS A 121 11.07 -9.53 -5.10
N ARG A 122 12.12 -9.86 -4.33
CA ARG A 122 13.32 -9.02 -4.21
C ARG A 122 14.04 -8.84 -5.55
N GLU A 123 14.05 -9.87 -6.39
CA GLU A 123 14.69 -9.84 -7.72
C GLU A 123 13.91 -9.02 -8.75
N LEU A 124 12.63 -8.71 -8.52
CA LEU A 124 11.88 -7.78 -9.37
C LEU A 124 12.39 -6.33 -9.24
N GLY A 125 13.07 -6.01 -8.14
CA GLY A 125 13.50 -4.66 -7.82
C GLY A 125 12.42 -3.81 -7.16
N VAL A 126 12.86 -2.79 -6.41
CA VAL A 126 12.01 -1.96 -5.54
C VAL A 126 10.95 -1.14 -6.28
N HIS A 127 11.15 -0.88 -7.57
CA HIS A 127 10.20 -0.20 -8.44
C HIS A 127 8.96 -1.06 -8.74
N VAL A 128 9.08 -2.39 -8.65
CA VAL A 128 7.96 -3.32 -8.76
C VAL A 128 7.48 -3.76 -7.38
N SER A 129 8.36 -4.34 -6.57
CA SER A 129 8.02 -4.87 -5.26
C SER A 129 9.17 -4.71 -4.27
N ARG A 130 8.88 -4.10 -3.14
CA ARG A 130 9.76 -4.02 -1.97
C ARG A 130 9.23 -4.92 -0.87
N ILE A 131 10.08 -5.81 -0.35
CA ILE A 131 9.72 -6.82 0.65
C ILE A 131 10.26 -6.43 2.03
N GLN A 132 9.40 -6.50 3.04
CA GLN A 132 9.72 -6.36 4.46
C GLN A 132 9.14 -7.54 5.26
N SER A 133 9.90 -8.10 6.20
CA SER A 133 9.44 -9.11 7.14
C SER A 133 8.60 -8.47 8.24
N LEU A 134 7.39 -9.00 8.48
CA LEU A 134 6.54 -8.57 9.59
C LEU A 134 7.20 -8.78 10.96
N ASN A 135 8.14 -9.72 11.08
CA ASN A 135 8.81 -10.04 12.34
C ASN A 135 10.20 -9.42 12.45
N LEU A 136 10.96 -9.36 11.35
CA LEU A 136 12.38 -8.99 11.38
C LEU A 136 12.62 -7.51 11.06
N ASP A 137 11.78 -6.88 10.24
CA ASP A 137 11.99 -5.50 9.78
C ASP A 137 11.14 -4.50 10.57
N VAL A 138 11.71 -3.34 10.88
CA VAL A 138 10.97 -2.20 11.45
C VAL A 138 10.18 -1.51 10.35
N ILE A 139 8.90 -1.83 10.27
CA ILE A 139 7.97 -1.28 9.28
C ILE A 139 7.20 -0.12 9.94
N SER A 140 7.23 1.06 9.31
CA SER A 140 6.45 2.21 9.78
C SER A 140 4.95 1.89 9.74
N PRO A 141 4.14 2.34 10.72
CA PRO A 141 2.68 2.22 10.67
C PRO A 141 2.06 2.72 9.34
N LEU A 142 2.65 3.73 8.68
CA LEU A 142 2.15 4.24 7.40
C LEU A 142 2.31 3.22 6.26
N GLU A 143 3.37 2.42 6.28
CA GLU A 143 3.61 1.40 5.26
C GLU A 143 2.57 0.27 5.32
N PHE A 144 1.77 0.21 6.40
CA PHE A 144 0.65 -0.72 6.53
C PHE A 144 -0.67 -0.23 5.90
N LEU A 145 -0.75 1.01 5.39
CA LEU A 145 -2.01 1.55 4.86
C LEU A 145 -2.59 0.70 3.71
N VAL A 146 -1.76 0.36 2.73
CA VAL A 146 -2.14 -0.51 1.61
C VAL A 146 -2.43 -1.95 2.10
N PRO A 147 -1.49 -2.62 2.81
CA PRO A 147 -1.73 -3.96 3.34
C PRO A 147 -2.99 -4.11 4.19
N LEU A 148 -3.31 -3.11 5.04
CA LEU A 148 -4.50 -3.13 5.90
C LEU A 148 -5.80 -2.97 5.13
N SER A 149 -5.75 -2.42 3.92
CA SER A 149 -6.91 -2.13 3.08
C SER A 149 -7.13 -3.18 1.99
N SER A 150 -6.16 -4.07 1.74
CA SER A 150 -6.23 -5.06 0.66
C SER A 150 -6.32 -6.51 1.15
N GLY A 151 -5.24 -7.04 1.74
CA GLY A 151 -5.11 -8.47 2.02
C GLY A 151 -5.06 -9.33 0.75
N ASN A 152 -4.59 -10.57 0.89
CA ASN A 152 -4.29 -11.44 -0.25
C ASN A 152 -5.51 -11.81 -1.09
N ILE A 153 -6.73 -11.85 -0.53
CA ILE A 153 -7.94 -12.05 -1.34
C ILE A 153 -8.12 -10.92 -2.35
N MET A 154 -8.04 -9.66 -1.92
CA MET A 154 -8.16 -8.53 -2.84
C MET A 154 -6.98 -8.50 -3.81
N ILE A 155 -5.75 -8.65 -3.32
CA ILE A 155 -4.55 -8.68 -4.18
C ILE A 155 -4.69 -9.74 -5.28
N ASN A 156 -5.09 -10.97 -4.95
CA ASN A 156 -5.25 -12.01 -5.96
C ASN A 156 -6.45 -11.74 -6.87
N ARG A 157 -7.56 -11.20 -6.38
CA ARG A 157 -8.68 -10.79 -7.25
C ARG A 157 -8.24 -9.79 -8.31
N LEU A 158 -7.35 -8.86 -7.97
CA LEU A 158 -6.88 -7.82 -8.88
C LEU A 158 -5.76 -8.30 -9.81
N PHE A 159 -4.75 -8.97 -9.26
CA PHE A 159 -3.56 -9.41 -10.01
C PHE A 159 -3.70 -10.78 -10.66
N GLU A 160 -4.78 -11.50 -10.39
CA GLU A 160 -5.15 -12.78 -10.99
C GLU A 160 -6.60 -12.73 -11.51
N TYR A 161 -7.01 -11.57 -12.04
CA TYR A 161 -8.36 -11.32 -12.55
C TYR A 161 -8.77 -12.35 -13.63
N ASP A 162 -7.88 -12.63 -14.58
CA ASP A 162 -8.01 -13.77 -15.49
C ASP A 162 -7.61 -15.07 -14.78
N ALA A 163 -8.55 -15.61 -14.00
CA ALA A 163 -8.35 -16.82 -13.20
C ALA A 163 -8.03 -18.05 -14.06
N ALA A 164 -8.59 -18.16 -15.27
CA ALA A 164 -8.36 -19.28 -16.17
C ALA A 164 -6.90 -19.29 -16.66
N LYS A 165 -6.41 -18.12 -17.10
CA LYS A 165 -5.00 -17.96 -17.49
C LYS A 165 -4.06 -18.14 -16.29
N CYS A 166 -4.40 -17.56 -15.14
CA CYS A 166 -3.63 -17.70 -13.91
C CYS A 166 -3.45 -19.17 -13.48
N ALA A 167 -4.52 -19.98 -13.54
CA ALA A 167 -4.51 -21.38 -13.12
C ALA A 167 -3.48 -22.24 -13.87
N THR A 168 -3.10 -21.85 -15.09
CA THR A 168 -2.06 -22.56 -15.87
C THR A 168 -0.64 -22.30 -15.39
N TRP A 169 -0.40 -21.20 -14.67
CA TRP A 169 0.94 -20.75 -14.26
C TRP A 169 1.13 -20.72 -12.75
N LYS A 170 0.05 -20.69 -11.97
CA LYS A 170 0.13 -20.49 -10.52
C LYS A 170 0.88 -21.64 -9.85
N PRO A 171 2.01 -21.36 -9.17
CA PRO A 171 2.83 -22.38 -8.54
C PRO A 171 2.11 -22.98 -7.33
N ILE A 172 2.47 -24.21 -6.98
CA ILE A 172 2.05 -24.87 -5.75
C ILE A 172 3.19 -24.83 -4.71
N PRO A 173 2.92 -25.14 -3.43
CA PRO A 173 3.97 -25.31 -2.43
C PRO A 173 4.98 -26.37 -2.89
N GLY A 174 6.27 -26.15 -2.65
CA GLY A 174 7.34 -27.07 -3.10
C GLY A 174 7.78 -26.93 -4.57
N CYS A 175 7.09 -26.14 -5.42
CA CYS A 175 7.55 -25.87 -6.78
C CYS A 175 8.96 -25.26 -6.83
N THR A 176 9.62 -25.45 -7.98
CA THR A 176 10.96 -24.94 -8.21
C THR A 176 11.00 -23.42 -8.11
N ARG A 177 12.20 -22.89 -7.86
CA ARG A 177 12.42 -21.44 -7.91
C ARG A 177 12.07 -20.86 -9.28
N PHE A 178 12.33 -21.60 -10.35
CA PHE A 178 12.05 -21.16 -11.72
C PHE A 178 10.54 -20.97 -11.97
N ASP A 179 9.70 -21.91 -11.53
CA ASP A 179 8.24 -21.80 -11.69
C ASP A 179 7.68 -20.59 -10.92
N ARG A 180 8.19 -20.37 -9.70
CA ARG A 180 7.85 -19.19 -8.89
C ARG A 180 8.26 -17.90 -9.61
N GLN A 181 9.48 -17.85 -10.12
CA GLN A 181 10.03 -16.70 -10.84
C GLN A 181 9.13 -16.33 -12.02
N ARG A 182 8.78 -17.32 -12.85
CA ARG A 182 7.96 -17.11 -14.04
C ARG A 182 6.59 -16.55 -13.68
N PHE A 183 5.89 -17.17 -12.73
CA PHE A 183 4.56 -16.72 -12.33
C PHE A 183 4.57 -15.32 -11.70
N ILE A 184 5.48 -15.07 -10.75
CA ILE A 184 5.55 -13.79 -10.02
C ILE A 184 5.93 -12.65 -10.96
N GLN A 185 6.79 -12.90 -11.95
CA GLN A 185 7.07 -11.93 -13.02
C GLN A 185 5.83 -11.59 -13.84
N MET A 186 5.11 -12.61 -14.33
CA MET A 186 3.87 -12.41 -15.08
C MET A 186 2.81 -11.65 -14.27
N LYS A 187 2.69 -11.97 -12.97
CA LYS A 187 1.70 -11.36 -12.07
C LYS A 187 2.00 -9.89 -11.75
N TYR A 188 3.24 -9.57 -11.37
CA TYR A 188 3.55 -8.25 -10.80
C TYR A 188 4.35 -7.31 -11.70
N ARG A 189 5.14 -7.83 -12.64
CA ARG A 189 5.90 -6.98 -13.57
C ARG A 189 5.16 -6.85 -14.88
N ASP A 190 4.79 -7.98 -15.48
CA ASP A 190 4.23 -8.02 -16.83
C ASP A 190 2.69 -7.86 -16.81
N ARG A 191 2.08 -7.81 -15.61
CA ARG A 191 0.65 -7.62 -15.34
C ARG A 191 -0.26 -8.51 -16.21
N THR A 192 0.18 -9.72 -16.52
CA THR A 192 -0.40 -10.59 -17.56
C THR A 192 -1.83 -11.06 -17.29
N PHE A 193 -2.28 -10.99 -16.04
CA PHE A 193 -3.57 -11.50 -15.59
C PHE A 193 -4.50 -10.40 -15.05
N VAL A 194 -4.12 -9.12 -15.13
CA VAL A 194 -4.98 -8.02 -14.68
C VAL A 194 -6.09 -7.77 -15.68
N GLN A 195 -7.15 -7.08 -15.24
CA GLN A 195 -8.22 -6.63 -16.14
C GLN A 195 -7.69 -5.56 -17.09
N GLU A 196 -7.93 -5.72 -18.40
CA GLU A 196 -7.70 -4.66 -19.38
C GLU A 196 -8.77 -3.56 -19.24
N LEU A 197 -8.35 -2.30 -19.39
CA LEU A 197 -9.21 -1.13 -19.26
C LEU A 197 -9.15 -0.30 -20.54
N ASP A 198 -10.32 0.13 -21.01
CA ASP A 198 -10.43 0.95 -22.22
C ASP A 198 -9.87 2.37 -22.01
N ASP A 199 -10.19 3.00 -20.87
CA ASP A 199 -9.68 4.32 -20.46
C ASP A 199 -9.27 4.29 -18.97
N PRO A 200 -7.99 3.98 -18.68
CA PRO A 200 -7.49 3.92 -17.31
C PRO A 200 -7.55 5.26 -16.58
N ASP A 201 -7.32 6.39 -17.27
CA ASP A 201 -7.22 7.71 -16.66
C ASP A 201 -8.58 8.24 -16.23
N ALA A 202 -9.60 8.06 -17.07
CA ALA A 202 -10.98 8.38 -16.72
C ALA A 202 -11.46 7.52 -15.54
N SER A 203 -11.20 6.21 -15.60
CA SER A 203 -11.59 5.27 -14.55
C SER A 203 -10.91 5.58 -13.20
N LEU A 204 -9.62 5.91 -13.23
CA LEU A 204 -8.86 6.32 -12.06
C LEU A 204 -9.40 7.61 -11.46
N THR A 205 -9.70 8.61 -12.30
CA THR A 205 -10.27 9.89 -11.87
C THR A 205 -11.62 9.71 -11.17
N GLU A 206 -12.50 8.88 -11.74
CA GLU A 206 -13.80 8.56 -11.15
C GLU A 206 -13.64 7.85 -9.79
N ALA A 207 -12.76 6.84 -9.72
CA ALA A 207 -12.51 6.11 -8.48
C ALA A 207 -11.98 7.03 -7.36
N PHE A 208 -11.08 7.96 -7.69
CA PHE A 208 -10.61 8.98 -6.75
C PHE A 208 -11.75 9.88 -6.26
N ASN A 209 -12.61 10.36 -7.16
CA ASN A 209 -13.74 11.22 -6.80
C ASN A 209 -14.74 10.51 -5.88
N ASN A 210 -14.92 9.21 -6.08
CA ASN A 210 -15.82 8.38 -5.28
C ASN A 210 -15.17 7.86 -3.97
N CYS A 211 -13.89 8.17 -3.73
CA CYS A 211 -13.12 7.62 -2.62
C CYS A 211 -13.12 6.08 -2.59
N ASP A 212 -13.14 5.45 -3.78
CA ASP A 212 -13.14 4.01 -3.93
C ASP A 212 -11.71 3.48 -3.95
N PHE A 213 -11.25 2.98 -2.79
CA PHE A 213 -9.90 2.46 -2.65
C PHE A 213 -9.61 1.28 -3.58
N GLU A 214 -10.52 0.32 -3.71
CA GLU A 214 -10.26 -0.91 -4.49
C GLU A 214 -10.09 -0.59 -5.97
N ASN A 215 -10.97 0.25 -6.52
CA ASN A 215 -10.87 0.67 -7.92
C ASN A 215 -9.70 1.63 -8.15
N THR A 216 -9.45 2.59 -7.25
CA THR A 216 -8.26 3.47 -7.33
C THR A 216 -6.98 2.63 -7.37
N TYR A 217 -6.89 1.67 -6.46
CA TYR A 217 -5.77 0.75 -6.40
C TYR A 217 -5.68 -0.09 -7.67
N ARG A 218 -6.77 -0.73 -8.12
CA ARG A 218 -6.83 -1.52 -9.37
C ARG A 218 -6.29 -0.71 -10.56
N TYR A 219 -6.78 0.50 -10.75
CA TYR A 219 -6.45 1.33 -11.91
C TYR A 219 -5.03 1.89 -11.84
N SER A 220 -4.48 2.13 -10.64
CA SER A 220 -3.07 2.50 -10.47
C SER A 220 -2.09 1.41 -10.93
N TYR A 221 -2.54 0.14 -10.99
CA TYR A 221 -1.73 -1.00 -11.45
C TYR A 221 -2.19 -1.56 -12.81
N GLY A 222 -3.21 -0.96 -13.43
CA GLY A 222 -3.77 -1.36 -14.72
C GLY A 222 -3.01 -0.82 -15.94
N PHE A 223 -1.91 -0.09 -15.73
CA PHE A 223 -1.08 0.42 -16.83
C PHE A 223 -0.25 -0.71 -17.45
N THR A 224 -0.77 -1.34 -18.50
CA THR A 224 0.08 -1.96 -19.51
C THR A 224 0.36 -0.91 -20.57
N HIS A 225 1.57 -0.32 -20.56
CA HIS A 225 2.07 0.32 -21.77
C HIS A 225 2.26 -0.80 -22.79
N SER A 226 1.37 -0.88 -23.78
CA SER A 226 1.61 -1.58 -25.03
C SER A 226 2.70 -0.88 -25.83
#